data_AF-A0A1V3NYU1-F1
#
_entry.id   AF-A0A1V3NYU1-F1
#
_cell.length_a   1.000
_cell.length_b   1.000
_cell.length_c   1.000
_cell.angle_alpha   90.00
_cell.angle_beta   90.00
_cell.angle_gamma   90.00
#
_symmetry.space_group_name_H-M   'P 1'
#
loop_
_entity.id
_entity.type
_entity.pdbx_description
1 polymer ?
#
loop_
_entity_poly.entity_id
_entity_poly.type
_entity_poly.pdbx_seq_one_letter_code
_entity_poly.pdbx_strand_id
1 'polypeptide(L)'
;MEPLPFQFFNHYFWAIAIGISLINYVIGRRRIVAAIGLGQSQPNDMLGLFGRLCLFSNMPWLVMGWGLLYGGVPSVFSYLQPQDHNPYVSCWYGSLLLLAIVNALWILLADGAGRVRELQQLGAFGSRQKNATMPEWTIKLLAILGPVFVLIWIYWMQFVTVEAPH
;
A
#
# COMPACT_ATOMS: atom_id res chain seq x y z
N MET A 1 -10.35 -19.12 25.39
CA MET A 1 -9.48 -17.93 25.50
C MET A 1 -8.45 -18.03 24.39
N GLU A 2 -8.43 -17.07 23.48
CA GLU A 2 -7.40 -17.05 22.43
C GLU A 2 -6.01 -16.79 23.05
N PRO A 3 -4.94 -17.37 22.47
CA PRO A 3 -3.60 -17.18 23.00
C PRO A 3 -3.18 -15.71 22.92
N LEU A 4 -2.50 -15.19 23.95
CA LEU A 4 -2.05 -13.80 24.07
C LEU A 4 -1.41 -13.21 22.79
N PRO A 5 -0.54 -13.93 22.05
CA PRO A 5 0.04 -13.42 20.81
C PRO A 5 -0.99 -13.11 19.72
N PHE A 6 -2.06 -13.90 19.65
CA PHE A 6 -3.10 -13.76 18.63
C PHE A 6 -3.99 -12.54 18.93
N GLN A 7 -4.33 -12.30 20.18
CA GLN A 7 -5.06 -11.10 20.59
C GLN A 7 -4.25 -9.82 20.30
N PHE A 8 -2.94 -9.85 20.60
CA PHE A 8 -2.04 -8.75 20.27
C PHE A 8 -2.03 -8.49 18.77
N PHE A 9 -1.87 -9.53 17.95
CA PHE A 9 -1.89 -9.41 16.49
C PHE A 9 -3.21 -8.80 15.99
N ASN A 10 -4.35 -9.28 16.50
CA ASN A 10 -5.67 -8.84 16.07
C ASN A 10 -5.94 -7.35 16.31
N HIS A 11 -5.38 -6.79 17.38
CA HIS A 11 -5.58 -5.40 17.76
C HIS A 11 -4.51 -4.47 17.19
N TYR A 12 -3.26 -4.94 17.05
CA TYR A 12 -2.11 -4.11 16.68
C TYR A 12 -1.55 -4.37 15.27
N PHE A 13 -2.23 -5.17 14.44
CA PHE A 13 -1.81 -5.43 13.06
C PHE A 13 -1.51 -4.15 12.26
N TRP A 14 -2.35 -3.13 12.38
CA TRP A 14 -2.17 -1.85 11.70
C TRP A 14 -0.85 -1.16 12.07
N ALA A 15 -0.46 -1.22 13.35
CA ALA A 15 0.78 -0.63 13.85
C ALA A 15 2.00 -1.42 13.36
N ILE A 16 1.89 -2.75 13.27
CA ILE A 16 2.92 -3.60 12.68
C ILE A 16 3.12 -3.26 11.20
N ALA A 17 2.02 -3.09 10.44
CA ALA A 17 2.08 -2.71 9.03
C ALA A 17 2.77 -1.35 8.82
N ILE A 18 2.43 -0.35 9.64
CA ILE A 18 3.11 0.96 9.62
C ILE A 18 4.59 0.82 10.00
N GLY A 19 4.92 0.02 11.03
CA GLY A 19 6.30 -0.23 11.44
C GLY A 19 7.15 -0.83 10.31
N ILE A 20 6.62 -1.83 9.60
CA ILE A 20 7.27 -2.42 8.41
C ILE A 20 7.42 -1.36 7.31
N SER A 21 6.39 -0.54 7.08
CA SER A 21 6.43 0.55 6.09
C SER A 21 7.51 1.59 6.41
N LEU A 22 7.68 1.95 7.69
CA LEU A 22 8.74 2.86 8.14
C LEU A 22 10.13 2.26 7.95
N ILE A 23 10.32 0.96 8.25
CA ILE A 23 11.58 0.26 7.98
C ILE A 23 11.91 0.30 6.49
N ASN A 24 10.92 -0.02 5.63
CA ASN A 24 11.07 0.04 4.18
C ASN A 24 11.39 1.45 3.68
N TYR A 25 10.76 2.48 4.27
CA TYR A 25 11.06 3.87 3.97
C TYR A 25 12.52 4.22 4.32
N VAL A 26 12.99 3.86 5.52
CA VAL A 26 14.38 4.14 5.94
C VAL A 26 15.38 3.44 5.02
N ILE A 27 15.13 2.17 4.69
CA ILE A 27 15.99 1.39 3.78
C ILE A 27 15.99 2.01 2.38
N GLY A 28 14.81 2.30 1.82
CA GLY A 28 14.67 2.91 0.49
C GLY A 28 15.32 4.28 0.41
N ARG A 29 15.11 5.14 1.43
CA ARG A 29 15.74 6.46 1.55
C ARG A 29 17.27 6.36 1.55
N ARG A 30 17.84 5.44 2.33
CA ARG A 30 19.29 5.21 2.36
C ARG A 30 19.84 4.79 0.99
N ARG A 31 19.11 3.96 0.24
CA ARG A 31 19.49 3.53 -1.11
C ARG A 31 19.44 4.67 -2.12
N ILE A 32 18.38 5.48 -2.08
CA ILE A 32 18.24 6.68 -2.92
C ILE A 32 19.41 7.64 -2.67
N VAL A 33 19.69 7.97 -1.39
CA VAL A 33 20.81 8.86 -1.02
C VAL A 33 22.15 8.30 -1.50
N ALA A 34 22.41 7.00 -1.29
CA ALA A 34 23.64 6.36 -1.74
C ALA A 34 23.79 6.36 -3.27
N ALA A 35 22.68 6.25 -4.02
CA ALA A 35 22.69 6.29 -5.48
C ALA A 35 22.89 7.71 -6.02
N ILE A 36 22.32 8.73 -5.39
CA ILE A 36 22.49 10.14 -5.77
C ILE A 36 23.93 10.61 -5.54
N GLY A 37 24.57 10.18 -4.44
CA GLY A 37 25.98 10.48 -4.16
C GLY A 37 26.97 10.00 -5.24
N LEU A 38 26.53 9.14 -6.15
CA LEU A 38 27.28 8.66 -7.31
C LEU A 38 27.02 9.47 -8.60
N GLY A 39 26.37 10.63 -8.51
CA GLY A 39 26.23 11.59 -9.62
C GLY A 39 24.94 11.47 -10.44
N GLN A 40 23.87 10.84 -9.94
CA GLN A 40 22.58 10.74 -10.64
C GLN A 40 21.52 11.67 -10.03
N SER A 41 21.05 12.62 -10.86
CA SER A 41 19.83 13.46 -10.79
C SER A 41 19.50 14.23 -9.49
N GLN A 42 18.53 15.16 -9.57
CA GLN A 42 18.22 16.14 -8.52
C GLN A 42 17.75 15.46 -7.21
N PRO A 43 18.54 15.55 -6.11
CA PRO A 43 18.34 14.74 -4.91
C PRO A 43 16.99 14.95 -4.21
N ASN A 44 16.54 16.21 -4.19
CA ASN A 44 15.46 16.65 -3.32
C ASN A 44 14.08 16.25 -3.85
N ASP A 45 13.88 16.23 -5.18
CA ASP A 45 12.58 15.88 -5.77
C ASP A 45 12.27 14.38 -5.57
N MET A 46 13.27 13.51 -5.77
CA MET A 46 13.10 12.06 -5.61
C MET A 46 12.83 11.64 -4.16
N LEU A 47 13.56 12.23 -3.20
CA LEU A 47 13.32 11.97 -1.78
C LEU A 47 11.96 12.49 -1.33
N GLY A 48 11.54 13.66 -1.83
CA GLY A 48 10.22 14.22 -1.58
C GLY A 48 9.11 13.33 -2.13
N LEU A 49 9.24 12.88 -3.37
CA LEU A 49 8.28 11.97 -4.01
C LEU A 49 8.19 10.64 -3.24
N PHE A 50 9.33 10.00 -2.96
CA PHE A 50 9.37 8.74 -2.22
C PHE A 50 8.73 8.88 -0.83
N GLY A 51 9.00 9.98 -0.13
CA GLY A 51 8.36 10.29 1.16
C GLY A 51 6.84 10.43 1.06
N ARG A 52 6.33 11.14 0.03
CA ARG A 52 4.89 11.26 -0.21
C ARG A 52 4.25 9.91 -0.52
N LEU A 53 4.86 9.10 -1.38
CA LEU A 53 4.37 7.75 -1.71
C LEU A 53 4.29 6.86 -0.47
N CYS A 54 5.32 6.87 0.38
CA CYS A 54 5.31 6.15 1.65
C CYS A 54 4.26 6.70 2.63
N LEU A 55 4.04 8.01 2.68
CA LEU A 55 3.03 8.60 3.55
C LEU A 55 1.62 8.16 3.13
N PHE A 56 1.28 8.31 1.84
CA PHE A 56 -0.04 7.97 1.33
C PHE A 56 -0.32 6.46 1.35
N SER A 57 0.70 5.62 1.14
CA SER A 57 0.53 4.16 1.22
C SER A 57 0.20 3.66 2.63
N ASN A 58 0.40 4.47 3.67
CA ASN A 58 0.01 4.14 5.03
C ASN A 58 -1.43 4.53 5.39
N MET A 59 -2.16 5.27 4.54
CA MET A 59 -3.53 5.69 4.84
C MET A 59 -4.48 4.53 5.18
N PRO A 60 -4.49 3.39 4.45
CA PRO A 60 -5.36 2.27 4.80
C PRO A 60 -5.07 1.71 6.19
N TRP A 61 -3.80 1.68 6.61
CA TRP A 61 -3.44 1.20 7.94
C TRP A 61 -3.92 2.16 9.03
N LEU A 62 -3.88 3.47 8.80
CA LEU A 62 -4.42 4.45 9.73
C LEU A 62 -5.94 4.32 9.88
N VAL A 63 -6.66 4.13 8.77
CA VAL A 63 -8.12 3.90 8.79
C VAL A 63 -8.45 2.60 9.54
N MET A 64 -7.65 1.55 9.34
CA MET A 64 -7.80 0.29 10.07
C MET A 64 -7.57 0.47 11.58
N GLY A 65 -6.48 1.14 11.96
CA GLY A 65 -6.17 1.42 13.36
C GLY A 65 -7.25 2.25 14.04
N TRP A 66 -7.82 3.23 13.33
CA TRP A 66 -8.95 4.01 13.82
C TRP A 66 -10.17 3.14 14.17
N GLY A 67 -10.56 2.23 13.27
CA GLY A 67 -11.69 1.32 13.52
C GLY A 67 -11.48 0.40 14.73
N LEU A 68 -10.25 -0.08 14.93
CA LEU A 68 -9.90 -0.95 16.07
C LEU A 68 -9.82 -0.19 17.40
N LEU A 69 -9.24 1.01 17.42
CA LEU A 69 -9.06 1.80 18.65
C LEU A 69 -10.38 2.34 19.22
N TYR A 70 -11.31 2.73 18.35
CA TYR A 70 -12.61 3.25 18.76
C TYR A 70 -13.68 2.15 18.94
N GLY A 71 -13.28 0.87 18.85
CA GLY A 71 -14.21 -0.27 18.98
C GLY A 71 -15.24 -0.36 17.85
N GLY A 72 -15.00 0.32 16.73
CA GLY A 72 -15.85 0.26 15.55
C GLY A 72 -15.80 -1.08 14.83
N VAL A 73 -14.74 -1.85 15.08
CA VAL A 73 -14.49 -3.18 14.52
C VAL A 73 -13.88 -4.08 15.60
N PRO A 74 -14.35 -5.31 15.80
CA PRO A 74 -13.90 -6.15 16.91
C PRO A 74 -12.50 -6.76 16.71
N SER A 75 -12.08 -6.97 15.46
CA SER A 75 -10.74 -7.50 15.13
C SER A 75 -10.31 -7.13 13.72
N VAL A 76 -9.02 -7.31 13.41
CA VAL A 76 -8.50 -7.13 12.04
C VAL A 76 -9.22 -8.00 11.01
N PHE A 77 -9.72 -9.18 11.39
CA PHE A 77 -10.38 -10.11 10.48
C PHE A 77 -11.75 -9.63 10.01
N SER A 78 -12.39 -8.73 10.75
CA SER A 78 -13.66 -8.12 10.31
C SER A 78 -13.49 -7.26 9.05
N TYR A 79 -12.26 -6.82 8.72
CA TYR A 79 -12.00 -6.18 7.43
C TYR A 79 -12.06 -7.15 6.24
N LEU A 80 -12.11 -8.46 6.50
CA LEU A 80 -12.36 -9.50 5.50
C LEU A 80 -13.86 -9.77 5.30
N GLN A 81 -14.73 -9.05 6.00
CA GLN A 81 -16.19 -9.23 5.96
C GLN A 81 -16.89 -7.94 5.48
N PRO A 82 -16.68 -7.51 4.22
CA PRO A 82 -17.32 -6.30 3.70
C PRO A 82 -18.86 -6.39 3.63
N GLN A 83 -19.43 -7.60 3.66
CA GLN A 83 -20.86 -7.87 3.66
C GLN A 83 -21.58 -7.39 4.93
N ASP A 84 -20.87 -7.20 6.04
CA ASP A 84 -21.48 -6.74 7.30
C ASP A 84 -21.86 -5.24 7.25
N HIS A 85 -21.59 -4.57 6.12
CA HIS A 85 -21.88 -3.16 5.89
C HIS A 85 -21.35 -2.22 6.98
N ASN A 86 -20.27 -2.64 7.66
CA ASN A 86 -19.63 -1.84 8.69
C ASN A 86 -18.94 -0.61 8.03
N PRO A 87 -19.26 0.62 8.49
CA PRO A 87 -18.73 1.84 7.86
C PRO A 87 -17.20 1.93 7.92
N TYR A 88 -16.55 1.42 8.96
CA TYR A 88 -15.09 1.43 9.07
C TYR A 88 -14.44 0.50 8.04
N VAL A 89 -15.05 -0.65 7.77
CA VAL A 89 -14.61 -1.60 6.74
C VAL A 89 -14.80 -0.98 5.36
N SER A 90 -15.95 -0.33 5.11
CA SER A 90 -16.20 0.40 3.86
C SER A 90 -15.21 1.56 3.65
N CYS A 91 -14.91 2.35 4.69
CA CYS A 91 -13.90 3.41 4.62
C CYS A 91 -12.50 2.85 4.31
N TRP A 92 -12.16 1.69 4.86
CA TRP A 92 -10.88 1.05 4.60
C TRP A 92 -10.74 0.59 3.15
N TYR A 93 -11.74 -0.13 2.61
CA TYR A 93 -11.77 -0.49 1.18
C TYR A 93 -11.81 0.75 0.28
N GLY A 94 -12.55 1.78 0.67
CA GLY A 94 -12.57 3.07 -0.01
C GLY A 94 -11.18 3.73 -0.06
N SER A 95 -10.41 3.66 1.03
CA SER A 95 -9.04 4.17 1.07
C SER A 95 -8.10 3.41 0.13
N LEU A 96 -8.24 2.08 0.05
CA LEU A 96 -7.47 1.24 -0.89
C LEU A 96 -7.80 1.59 -2.34
N LEU A 97 -9.10 1.70 -2.66
CA LEU A 97 -9.57 2.02 -4.00
C LEU A 97 -9.14 3.42 -4.42
N LEU A 98 -9.31 4.41 -3.53
CA LEU A 98 -8.89 5.79 -3.78
C LEU A 98 -7.37 5.86 -4.02
N LEU A 99 -6.58 5.20 -3.17
CA LEU A 99 -5.13 5.13 -3.34
C LEU A 99 -4.75 4.48 -4.68
N ALA A 100 -5.42 3.39 -5.07
CA ALA A 100 -5.17 2.72 -6.33
C ALA A 100 -5.52 3.62 -7.53
N ILE A 101 -6.66 4.32 -7.50
CA ILE A 101 -7.10 5.23 -8.57
C ILE A 101 -6.15 6.42 -8.67
N VAL A 102 -5.84 7.08 -7.56
CA VAL A 102 -4.92 8.24 -7.54
C VAL A 102 -3.55 7.84 -8.08
N ASN A 103 -3.01 6.69 -7.65
CA ASN A 103 -1.75 6.18 -8.18
C ASN A 103 -1.83 5.85 -9.66
N ALA A 104 -2.92 5.22 -10.13
CA ALA A 104 -3.11 4.90 -11.54
C ALA A 104 -3.18 6.17 -12.39
N LEU A 105 -3.98 7.17 -11.99
CA LEU A 105 -4.10 8.45 -12.69
C LEU A 105 -2.76 9.18 -12.72
N TRP A 106 -2.02 9.21 -11.62
CA TRP A 106 -0.69 9.82 -11.57
C TRP A 106 0.31 9.10 -12.50
N ILE A 107 0.31 7.76 -12.51
CA ILE A 107 1.19 6.94 -13.38
C ILE A 107 0.86 7.13 -14.86
N LEU A 108 -0.43 7.24 -15.20
CA LEU A 108 -0.90 7.34 -16.59
C LEU A 108 -0.80 8.77 -17.15
N LEU A 109 -1.11 9.78 -16.34
CA LEU A 109 -1.34 11.16 -16.82
C LEU A 109 -0.26 12.17 -16.40
N ALA A 110 0.45 11.94 -15.28
CA ALA A 110 1.35 12.92 -14.67
C ALA A 110 2.81 12.48 -14.65
N ASP A 111 3.24 11.78 -15.70
CA ASP A 111 4.59 11.23 -15.85
C ASP A 111 5.05 10.31 -14.71
N GLY A 112 4.09 9.75 -13.95
CA GLY A 112 4.40 8.90 -12.81
C GLY A 112 5.10 7.60 -13.20
N ALA A 113 4.86 7.07 -14.41
CA ALA A 113 5.55 5.90 -14.91
C ALA A 113 7.08 6.11 -15.00
N GLY A 114 7.52 7.27 -15.51
CA GLY A 114 8.94 7.62 -15.59
C GLY A 114 9.56 7.75 -14.20
N ARG A 115 8.89 8.46 -13.29
CA ARG A 115 9.33 8.65 -11.90
C ARG A 115 9.42 7.34 -11.11
N VAL A 116 8.47 6.41 -11.31
CA VAL A 116 8.52 5.07 -10.70
C VAL A 116 9.70 4.27 -11.24
N ARG A 117 9.95 4.32 -12.56
CA ARG A 117 11.10 3.66 -13.18
C ARG A 117 12.42 4.18 -12.61
N GLU A 118 12.54 5.48 -12.40
CA GLU A 118 13.72 6.09 -11.77
C GLU A 118 13.89 5.62 -10.32
N LEU A 119 12.83 5.63 -9.52
CA LEU A 119 12.87 5.10 -8.14
C LEU A 119 13.25 3.60 -8.11
N GLN A 120 12.78 2.80 -9.07
CA GLN A 120 13.19 1.40 -9.22
C GLN A 120 14.69 1.26 -9.54
N GLN A 121 15.22 2.08 -10.46
CA GLN A 121 16.65 2.10 -10.79
C GLN A 121 17.53 2.47 -9.58
N LEU A 122 17.03 3.36 -8.72
CA LEU A 122 17.67 3.75 -7.47
C LEU A 122 17.52 2.69 -6.36
N GLY A 123 16.80 1.60 -6.61
CA GLY A 123 16.60 0.50 -5.65
C GLY A 123 15.65 0.85 -4.50
N ALA A 124 14.79 1.87 -4.68
CA ALA A 124 13.87 2.34 -3.65
C ALA A 124 12.87 1.25 -3.21
N PHE A 125 12.48 0.36 -4.13
CA PHE A 125 11.49 -0.70 -3.91
C PHE A 125 12.08 -2.10 -3.68
N GLY A 126 13.40 -2.25 -3.50
CA GLY A 126 14.00 -3.59 -3.36
C GLY A 126 15.40 -3.72 -3.95
N SER A 127 15.74 -4.93 -4.40
CA SER A 127 17.06 -5.21 -4.97
C SER A 127 17.31 -4.28 -6.17
N ARG A 128 18.56 -3.79 -6.25
CA ARG A 128 19.03 -2.96 -7.36
C ARG A 128 19.03 -3.84 -8.63
N GLN A 129 17.93 -3.84 -9.38
CA GLN A 129 17.86 -4.58 -10.65
C GLN A 129 18.78 -3.87 -11.66
N LYS A 130 20.05 -4.28 -11.68
CA LYS A 130 21.07 -3.74 -12.60
C LYS A 130 20.73 -3.97 -14.08
N ASN A 131 19.90 -4.96 -14.42
CA ASN A 131 19.75 -5.46 -15.80
C ASN A 131 18.31 -5.62 -16.32
N ALA A 132 17.28 -5.20 -15.59
CA ALA A 132 15.89 -5.31 -16.07
C ALA A 132 15.04 -4.15 -15.54
N THR A 133 15.23 -2.97 -16.11
CA THR A 133 14.29 -1.86 -15.89
C THR A 133 12.98 -2.23 -16.55
N MET A 134 11.93 -2.37 -15.74
CA MET A 134 10.58 -2.63 -16.25
C MET A 134 10.18 -1.48 -17.20
N PRO A 135 9.75 -1.77 -18.44
CA PRO A 135 9.42 -0.72 -19.39
C PRO A 135 8.16 0.02 -18.93
N GLU A 136 8.04 1.30 -19.31
CA GLU A 136 6.97 2.18 -18.82
C GLU A 136 5.56 1.64 -19.12
N TRP A 137 5.37 0.97 -20.26
CA TRP A 137 4.08 0.38 -20.60
C TRP A 137 3.66 -0.71 -19.59
N THR A 138 4.61 -1.47 -19.05
CA THR A 138 4.34 -2.47 -18.01
C THR A 138 3.97 -1.79 -16.69
N ILE A 139 4.66 -0.71 -16.33
CA ILE A 139 4.31 0.10 -15.14
C ILE A 139 2.89 0.66 -15.26
N LYS A 140 2.54 1.21 -16.43
CA LYS A 140 1.19 1.73 -16.73
C LYS A 140 0.13 0.62 -16.68
N LEU A 141 0.44 -0.57 -17.21
CA LEU A 141 -0.46 -1.72 -17.16
C LEU A 141 -0.70 -2.16 -15.71
N LEU A 142 0.35 -2.28 -14.89
CA LEU A 142 0.23 -2.62 -13.47
C LEU A 142 -0.58 -1.57 -12.69
N ALA A 143 -0.41 -0.29 -13.02
CA ALA A 143 -1.21 0.80 -12.46
C ALA A 143 -2.72 0.60 -12.70
N ILE A 144 -3.11 0.23 -13.92
CA ILE A 144 -4.52 -0.04 -14.26
C ILE A 144 -5.04 -1.29 -13.54
N LEU A 145 -4.20 -2.32 -13.42
CA LEU A 145 -4.58 -3.55 -12.72
C LEU A 145 -4.82 -3.30 -11.22
N GLY A 146 -4.21 -2.28 -10.60
CA GLY A 146 -4.40 -1.96 -9.19
C GLY A 146 -5.87 -1.75 -8.80
N PRO A 147 -6.57 -0.73 -9.35
CA PRO A 147 -7.99 -0.51 -9.08
C PRO A 147 -8.86 -1.71 -9.44
N VAL A 148 -8.59 -2.35 -10.58
CA VAL A 148 -9.34 -3.54 -11.03
C VAL A 148 -9.20 -4.67 -10.01
N PHE A 149 -7.99 -4.92 -9.51
CA PHE A 149 -7.73 -5.91 -8.47
C PHE A 149 -8.48 -5.59 -7.18
N VAL A 150 -8.48 -4.33 -6.72
CA VAL A 150 -9.23 -3.92 -5.53
C VAL A 150 -10.74 -4.16 -5.71
N LEU A 151 -11.29 -3.83 -6.87
CA LEU A 151 -12.71 -4.07 -7.17
C LEU A 151 -13.04 -5.57 -7.23
N ILE A 152 -12.21 -6.37 -7.89
CA ILE A 152 -12.36 -7.84 -7.92
C ILE A 152 -12.28 -8.40 -6.51
N TRP A 153 -11.37 -7.88 -5.68
CA TRP A 153 -11.24 -8.34 -4.30
C TRP A 153 -12.47 -7.99 -3.46
N ILE A 154 -12.98 -6.76 -3.56
CA ILE A 154 -14.24 -6.35 -2.89
C ILE A 154 -15.38 -7.27 -3.33
N TYR A 155 -15.54 -7.47 -4.64
CA TYR A 155 -16.58 -8.34 -5.20
C TYR A 155 -16.44 -9.77 -4.66
N TRP A 156 -15.24 -10.35 -4.75
CA TRP A 156 -14.96 -11.70 -4.26
C TRP A 156 -15.32 -11.86 -2.78
N MET A 157 -14.89 -10.92 -1.94
CA MET A 157 -15.15 -10.98 -0.50
C MET A 157 -16.62 -10.78 -0.17
N GLN A 158 -17.36 -10.01 -0.98
CA GLN A 158 -18.81 -9.85 -0.81
C GLN A 158 -19.62 -11.11 -1.15
N PHE A 159 -19.18 -11.93 -2.11
CA PHE A 159 -19.99 -13.06 -2.59
C PHE A 159 -19.50 -14.43 -2.10
N VAL A 160 -18.19 -14.63 -1.95
CA VAL A 160 -17.64 -15.96 -1.59
C VAL A 160 -17.76 -16.26 -0.10
N THR A 161 -17.84 -15.23 0.75
CA THR A 161 -17.97 -15.42 2.20
C THR A 161 -19.40 -15.69 2.66
N VAL A 162 -20.40 -15.44 1.80
CA VAL A 162 -21.83 -15.66 2.08
C VAL A 162 -22.20 -17.15 2.06
N GLU A 163 -21.41 -17.97 1.35
CA GLU A 163 -21.70 -19.40 1.15
C GLU A 163 -20.97 -20.33 2.14
N ALA A 164 -20.21 -19.80 3.11
CA ALA A 164 -19.60 -20.64 4.13
C ALA A 164 -20.65 -21.01 5.21
N PRO A 165 -21.08 -22.28 5.31
CA PRO A 165 -21.99 -22.69 6.37
C PRO A 165 -21.28 -22.53 7.73
N HIS A 166 -21.94 -21.79 8.63
CA HIS A 166 -21.57 -21.68 10.04
C HIS A 166 -21.66 -23.02 10.77
#